data_AF-A0A956S294-F1
#
_entry.id   AF-A0A956S294-F1
#
_cell.length_a   1.000
_cell.length_b   1.000
_cell.length_c   1.000
_cell.angle_alpha   90.00
_cell.angle_beta   90.00
_cell.angle_gamma   90.00
#
_symmetry.space_group_name_H-M   'P 1'
#
loop_
_entity.id
_entity.type
_entity.pdbx_description
1 polymer ?
#
loop_
_entity_poly.entity_id
_entity_poly.type
_entity_poly.pdbx_seq_one_letter_code
_entity_poly.pdbx_strand_id
1 'polypeptide(L)'
;MNSKFISIFIISTSILGLALLSFYRQQVEPFIGTEIFKMIIQFSLFGVLGGAISFLYKQLSVELQQRDSRKEIQRELYSQIINSFTSAKKVRWMIRANSLIYKYDEQGEHIRNHRGHKTRLVLADSYAKQMENLIDSQLQFQLFQHQIKASPEIYPKSKNLLEALDKIEKYLSRITTEFRNEFRNFKGEPPVKELHTLSGLEDFVWSIKDPDIGFNTDFKNQFSTIIKFFQAIIIK
;
A
#
# COMPACT_ATOMS: atom_id res chain seq x y z
N MET A 1 1.19 -28.20 -20.59
CA MET A 1 2.32 -27.95 -21.51
C MET A 1 2.45 -26.45 -21.70
N ASN A 2 3.63 -25.85 -21.44
CA ASN A 2 3.79 -24.39 -21.43
C ASN A 2 3.55 -23.81 -22.84
N SER A 3 2.68 -22.80 -22.99
CA SER A 3 2.34 -22.24 -24.31
C SER A 3 3.58 -21.71 -25.05
N LYS A 4 4.60 -21.27 -24.31
CA LYS A 4 5.91 -20.85 -24.84
C LYS A 4 6.64 -21.99 -25.56
N PHE A 5 6.61 -23.21 -24.98
CA PHE A 5 7.24 -24.37 -25.60
C PHE A 5 6.56 -24.76 -26.90
N ILE A 6 5.23 -24.66 -26.96
CA ILE A 6 4.47 -24.95 -28.17
C ILE A 6 4.82 -23.94 -29.28
N SER A 7 4.86 -22.65 -28.98
CA SER A 7 5.22 -21.62 -29.96
C SER A 7 6.67 -21.73 -30.43
N ILE A 8 7.62 -21.96 -29.52
CA ILE A 8 9.04 -22.18 -29.87
C ILE A 8 9.17 -23.42 -30.74
N PHE A 9 8.50 -24.52 -30.38
CA PHE A 9 8.51 -25.75 -31.16
C PHE A 9 8.00 -25.47 -32.58
N ILE A 10 6.81 -24.89 -32.75
CA ILE A 10 6.23 -24.57 -34.07
C ILE A 10 7.17 -23.71 -34.92
N ILE A 11 7.77 -22.67 -34.34
CA ILE A 11 8.71 -21.80 -35.06
C ILE A 11 9.95 -22.61 -35.48
N SER A 12 10.53 -23.41 -34.57
CA SER A 12 11.68 -24.26 -34.87
C SER A 12 11.37 -25.31 -35.94
N THR A 13 10.24 -26.01 -35.88
CA THR A 13 9.84 -26.98 -36.92
C THR A 13 9.60 -26.30 -38.26
N SER A 14 9.07 -25.08 -38.27
CA SER A 14 8.82 -24.32 -39.51
C SER A 14 10.12 -23.85 -40.17
N ILE A 15 11.09 -23.39 -39.38
CA ILE A 15 12.44 -23.04 -39.87
C ILE A 15 13.15 -24.28 -40.41
N LEU A 16 13.05 -25.41 -39.70
CA LEU A 16 13.64 -26.67 -40.13
C LEU A 16 13.00 -27.19 -41.42
N GLY A 17 11.67 -27.07 -41.54
CA GLY A 17 10.92 -27.37 -42.75
C GLY A 17 11.40 -26.53 -43.94
N LEU A 18 11.54 -25.21 -43.76
CA LEU A 18 12.09 -24.31 -44.78
C LEU A 18 13.53 -24.69 -45.20
N ALA A 19 14.37 -25.06 -44.24
CA ALA A 19 15.74 -25.47 -44.49
C ALA A 19 15.80 -26.78 -45.30
N LEU A 20 14.97 -27.77 -44.93
CA LEU A 20 14.86 -29.03 -45.67
C LEU A 20 14.33 -28.80 -47.09
N LEU A 21 13.29 -27.99 -47.24
CA LEU A 21 12.70 -27.66 -48.55
C LEU A 21 13.72 -26.96 -49.45
N SER A 22 14.59 -26.12 -48.87
CA SER A 22 15.70 -25.48 -49.59
C SER A 22 16.82 -26.48 -49.96
N PHE A 23 17.11 -27.45 -49.08
CA PHE A 23 18.12 -28.49 -49.33
C PHE A 23 17.69 -29.44 -50.45
N TYR A 24 16.42 -29.85 -50.47
CA TYR A 24 15.85 -30.74 -51.49
C TYR A 24 15.39 -30.02 -52.76
N ARG A 25 15.77 -28.76 -52.93
CA ARG A 25 15.38 -27.92 -54.08
C ARG A 25 15.52 -28.64 -55.43
N GLN A 26 16.67 -29.26 -55.69
CA GLN A 26 16.95 -29.92 -56.98
C GLN A 26 16.00 -31.07 -57.32
N GLN A 27 15.43 -31.73 -56.29
CA GLN A 27 14.49 -32.83 -56.49
C GLN A 27 13.06 -32.33 -56.65
N VAL A 28 12.71 -31.23 -55.99
CA VAL A 28 11.33 -30.74 -55.87
C VAL A 28 10.98 -29.74 -56.98
N GLU A 29 11.91 -28.82 -57.29
CA GLU A 29 11.74 -27.75 -58.29
C GLU A 29 11.34 -28.23 -59.70
N PRO A 30 11.85 -29.38 -60.23
CA PRO A 30 11.43 -29.88 -61.55
C PRO A 30 9.96 -30.31 -61.64
N PHE A 31 9.34 -30.74 -60.54
CA PHE A 31 7.96 -31.23 -60.54
C PHE A 31 6.93 -30.11 -60.46
N ILE A 32 7.23 -29.04 -59.70
CA ILE A 32 6.28 -27.94 -59.46
C ILE A 32 6.58 -26.68 -60.27
N GLY A 33 7.75 -26.58 -60.89
CA GLY A 33 8.19 -25.39 -61.61
C GLY A 33 8.83 -24.34 -60.69
N THR A 34 9.78 -23.61 -61.26
CA THR A 34 10.66 -22.67 -60.56
C THR A 34 9.91 -21.50 -59.91
N GLU A 35 8.91 -20.94 -60.60
CA GLU A 35 8.14 -19.80 -60.12
C GLU A 35 7.26 -20.16 -58.91
N ILE A 36 6.57 -21.30 -58.97
CA ILE A 36 5.70 -21.78 -57.90
C ILE A 36 6.55 -22.14 -56.66
N PHE A 37 7.68 -22.82 -56.86
CA PHE A 37 8.61 -23.13 -55.78
C PHE A 37 9.10 -21.87 -55.06
N LYS A 38 9.48 -20.83 -55.82
CA LYS A 38 9.90 -19.54 -55.28
C LYS A 38 8.78 -18.87 -54.47
N MET A 39 7.54 -18.88 -54.97
CA MET A 39 6.39 -18.33 -54.22
C MET A 39 6.16 -19.07 -52.90
N ILE A 40 6.23 -20.41 -52.88
CA ILE A 40 6.05 -21.21 -51.66
C ILE A 40 7.11 -20.84 -50.62
N ILE A 41 8.38 -20.72 -51.02
CA ILE A 41 9.46 -20.30 -50.12
C ILE A 41 9.21 -18.89 -49.59
N GLN A 42 8.89 -17.93 -50.47
CA GLN A 42 8.64 -16.54 -50.06
C GLN A 42 7.46 -16.46 -49.08
N PHE A 43 6.34 -17.12 -49.38
CA PHE A 43 5.16 -17.14 -48.52
C PHE A 43 5.46 -17.79 -47.16
N SER A 44 6.15 -18.93 -47.18
CA SER A 44 6.55 -19.65 -45.95
C SER A 44 7.50 -18.81 -45.11
N LEU A 45 8.45 -18.11 -45.74
CA LEU A 45 9.37 -17.19 -45.07
C LEU A 45 8.62 -16.04 -44.41
N PHE A 46 7.68 -15.41 -45.11
CA PHE A 46 6.84 -14.35 -44.54
C PHE A 46 5.97 -14.87 -43.38
N GLY A 47 5.43 -16.08 -43.49
CA GLY A 47 4.68 -16.72 -42.41
C GLY A 47 5.52 -16.97 -41.16
N VAL A 48 6.74 -17.51 -41.33
CA VAL A 48 7.67 -17.74 -40.22
C VAL A 48 8.13 -16.43 -39.57
N LEU A 49 8.49 -15.42 -40.38
CA LEU A 49 8.87 -14.10 -39.87
C LEU A 49 7.71 -13.41 -39.13
N GLY A 50 6.51 -13.43 -39.70
CA GLY A 50 5.31 -12.87 -39.07
C GLY A 50 4.97 -13.58 -37.75
N GLY A 51 5.05 -14.92 -37.73
CA GLY A 51 4.85 -15.72 -36.53
C GLY A 51 5.89 -15.43 -35.44
N ALA A 52 7.17 -15.31 -35.81
CA ALA A 52 8.25 -14.99 -34.87
C ALA A 52 8.10 -13.58 -34.28
N ILE A 53 7.82 -12.57 -35.11
CA ILE A 53 7.58 -11.19 -34.65
C ILE A 53 6.36 -11.13 -33.72
N SER A 54 5.26 -11.79 -34.10
CA SER A 54 4.04 -11.83 -33.28
C SER A 54 4.28 -12.50 -31.92
N PHE A 55 5.06 -13.59 -31.90
CA PHE A 55 5.45 -14.26 -30.66
C PHE A 55 6.29 -13.35 -29.75
N LEU A 56 7.31 -12.68 -30.29
CA LEU A 56 8.14 -11.73 -29.55
C LEU A 56 7.31 -10.57 -28.98
N TYR A 57 6.41 -10.01 -29.81
CA TYR A 57 5.52 -8.94 -29.38
C TYR A 57 4.59 -9.38 -28.26
N LYS A 58 3.99 -10.56 -28.36
CA LYS A 58 3.12 -11.12 -27.32
C LYS A 58 3.88 -11.38 -26.01
N GLN A 59 5.12 -11.85 -26.09
CA GLN A 59 5.92 -12.07 -24.90
C GLN A 59 6.25 -10.74 -24.20
N LEU A 60 6.62 -9.72 -24.97
CA LEU A 60 6.88 -8.39 -24.46
C LEU A 60 5.61 -7.76 -23.85
N SER A 61 4.46 -7.87 -24.52
CA SER A 61 3.21 -7.27 -24.05
C SER A 61 2.71 -7.90 -22.74
N VAL A 62 2.84 -9.23 -22.57
CA VAL A 62 2.49 -9.90 -21.33
C VAL A 62 3.39 -9.43 -20.18
N GLU A 63 4.69 -9.26 -20.42
CA GLU A 63 5.61 -8.76 -19.39
C GLU A 63 5.31 -7.31 -19.01
N LEU A 64 5.04 -6.45 -19.99
CA LEU A 64 4.62 -5.07 -19.75
C LEU A 64 3.31 -5.03 -18.94
N GLN A 65 2.30 -5.80 -19.34
CA GLN A 65 1.02 -5.87 -18.64
C GLN A 65 1.16 -6.36 -17.19
N GLN A 66 2.06 -7.33 -16.94
CA GLN A 66 2.36 -7.79 -15.59
C GLN A 66 3.07 -6.71 -14.76
N ARG A 67 3.98 -5.95 -15.36
CA ARG A 67 4.65 -4.82 -14.68
C ARG A 67 3.66 -3.70 -14.36
N ASP A 68 2.78 -3.35 -15.30
CA ASP A 68 1.80 -2.29 -15.14
C ASP A 68 0.75 -2.66 -14.08
N SER A 69 0.22 -3.89 -14.12
CA SER A 69 -0.71 -4.37 -13.10
C SER A 69 -0.08 -4.38 -11.69
N ARG A 70 1.19 -4.76 -11.57
CA ARG A 70 1.91 -4.68 -10.28
C ARG A 70 2.04 -3.24 -9.80
N LYS A 71 2.40 -2.30 -10.69
CA LYS A 71 2.50 -0.87 -10.36
C LYS A 71 1.15 -0.30 -9.93
N GLU A 72 0.07 -0.74 -10.56
CA GLU A 72 -1.29 -0.30 -10.21
C GLU A 72 -1.68 -0.78 -8.81
N ILE A 73 -1.48 -2.06 -8.50
CA ILE A 73 -1.72 -2.61 -7.16
C ILE A 73 -0.88 -1.89 -6.09
N GLN A 74 0.37 -1.55 -6.40
CA GLN A 74 1.23 -0.79 -5.50
C GLN A 74 0.73 0.64 -5.28
N ARG A 75 0.27 1.33 -6.33
CA ARG A 75 -0.30 2.69 -6.27
C ARG A 75 -1.60 2.72 -5.49
N GLU A 76 -2.45 1.72 -5.70
CA GLU A 76 -3.71 1.58 -4.98
C GLU A 76 -3.46 1.45 -3.48
N LEU A 77 -2.60 0.49 -3.07
CA LEU A 77 -2.24 0.31 -1.67
C LEU A 77 -1.59 1.57 -1.08
N TYR A 78 -0.72 2.23 -1.84
CA TYR A 78 -0.10 3.49 -1.43
C TYR A 78 -1.14 4.59 -1.14
N SER A 79 -2.12 4.76 -2.03
CA SER A 79 -3.23 5.69 -1.86
C SER A 79 -4.06 5.36 -0.61
N GLN A 80 -4.40 4.07 -0.42
CA GLN A 80 -5.14 3.61 0.76
C GLN A 80 -4.37 3.91 2.07
N ILE A 81 -3.07 3.69 2.10
CA ILE A 81 -2.22 4.01 3.27
C ILE A 81 -2.22 5.52 3.57
N ILE A 82 -2.10 6.37 2.54
CA ILE A 82 -2.17 7.83 2.71
C ILE A 82 -3.52 8.24 3.29
N ASN A 83 -4.61 7.64 2.79
CA ASN A 83 -5.96 7.94 3.26
C ASN A 83 -6.13 7.54 4.73
N SER A 84 -5.73 6.32 5.13
CA SER A 84 -5.80 5.88 6.53
C SER A 84 -4.93 6.73 7.47
N PHE A 85 -3.74 7.14 7.03
CA PHE A 85 -2.90 8.07 7.80
C PHE A 85 -3.57 9.44 7.97
N THR A 86 -4.18 9.96 6.91
CA THR A 86 -4.89 11.23 6.93
C THR A 86 -6.14 11.17 7.81
N SER A 87 -6.87 10.05 7.79
CA SER A 87 -8.01 9.79 8.68
C SER A 87 -7.59 9.81 10.16
N ALA A 88 -6.52 9.13 10.53
CA ALA A 88 -6.01 9.17 11.90
C ALA A 88 -5.56 10.59 12.31
N LYS A 89 -4.93 11.36 11.41
CA LYS A 89 -4.62 12.78 11.65
C LYS A 89 -5.87 13.64 11.83
N LYS A 90 -6.91 13.38 11.03
CA LYS A 90 -8.20 14.07 11.15
C LYS A 90 -8.82 13.81 12.51
N VAL A 91 -8.80 12.56 12.97
CA VAL A 91 -9.24 12.19 14.32
C VAL A 91 -8.48 12.98 15.38
N ARG A 92 -7.14 13.01 15.32
CA ARG A 92 -6.31 13.83 16.22
C ARG A 92 -6.78 15.29 16.27
N TRP A 93 -7.04 15.88 15.11
CA TRP A 93 -7.48 17.27 15.00
C TRP A 93 -8.89 17.47 15.58
N MET A 94 -9.82 16.56 15.29
CA MET A 94 -11.19 16.61 15.79
C MET A 94 -11.26 16.46 17.31
N ILE A 95 -10.44 15.59 17.91
CA ILE A 95 -10.35 15.47 19.37
C ILE A 95 -9.89 16.80 19.98
N ARG A 96 -8.83 17.40 19.41
CA ARG A 96 -8.33 18.70 19.87
C ARG A 96 -9.36 19.82 19.78
N ALA A 97 -10.15 19.82 18.71
CA ALA A 97 -11.13 20.86 18.46
C ALA A 97 -12.39 20.69 19.31
N ASN A 98 -12.89 19.46 19.47
CA ASN A 98 -14.26 19.22 19.92
C ASN A 98 -14.38 18.36 21.17
N SER A 99 -13.31 17.69 21.61
CA SER A 99 -13.37 16.78 22.76
C SER A 99 -12.61 17.31 23.97
N LEU A 100 -11.85 18.40 23.83
CA LEU A 100 -11.06 18.98 24.92
C LEU A 100 -11.67 20.29 25.41
N ILE A 101 -11.90 20.39 26.71
CA ILE A 101 -12.32 21.62 27.41
C ILE A 101 -11.34 21.95 28.53
N TYR A 102 -11.34 23.18 29.03
CA TYR A 102 -10.54 23.54 30.20
C TYR A 102 -11.33 23.33 31.50
N LYS A 103 -10.61 22.94 32.56
CA LYS A 103 -11.16 22.90 33.91
C LYS A 103 -11.08 24.29 34.54
N TYR A 104 -12.15 24.70 35.22
CA TYR A 104 -12.27 25.98 35.92
C TYR A 104 -12.57 25.74 37.41
N ASP A 105 -12.15 26.67 38.27
CA ASP A 105 -12.55 26.71 39.67
C ASP A 105 -13.89 27.44 39.87
N GLU A 106 -14.34 27.55 41.12
CA GLU A 106 -15.61 28.20 41.49
C GLU A 106 -15.62 29.69 41.14
N GLN A 107 -14.45 30.32 41.02
CA GLN A 107 -14.27 31.72 40.68
C GLN A 107 -14.17 31.94 39.15
N GLY A 108 -14.21 30.87 38.35
CA GLY A 108 -14.08 30.94 36.90
C GLY A 108 -12.64 31.04 36.39
N GLU A 109 -11.65 30.84 37.27
CA GLU A 109 -10.24 30.82 36.92
C GLU A 109 -9.79 29.44 36.45
N HIS A 110 -8.77 29.40 35.59
CA HIS A 110 -8.27 28.14 35.04
C HIS A 110 -7.51 27.34 36.10
N ILE A 111 -7.97 26.11 36.37
CA ILE A 111 -7.23 25.18 37.22
C ILE A 111 -5.97 24.73 36.48
N ARG A 112 -4.80 24.97 37.07
CA ARG A 112 -3.50 24.53 36.53
C ARG A 112 -3.07 23.21 37.18
N ASN A 113 -2.41 22.36 36.40
CA ASN A 113 -1.80 21.14 36.91
C ASN A 113 -0.49 21.45 37.68
N HIS A 114 0.14 20.41 38.24
CA HIS A 114 1.42 20.51 38.97
C HIS A 114 2.58 21.10 38.13
N ARG A 115 2.44 21.18 36.81
CA ARG A 115 3.42 21.79 35.88
C ARG A 115 3.06 23.23 35.49
N GLY A 116 2.02 23.81 36.09
CA GLY A 116 1.54 25.15 35.78
C GLY A 116 0.76 25.27 34.47
N HIS A 117 0.43 24.15 33.80
CA HIS A 117 -0.36 24.14 32.57
C HIS A 117 -1.85 24.07 32.87
N LYS A 118 -2.69 24.73 32.06
CA LYS A 118 -4.15 24.66 32.17
C LYS A 118 -4.62 23.20 32.07
N THR A 119 -5.37 22.75 33.07
CA THR A 119 -5.92 21.40 33.13
C THR A 119 -6.99 21.24 32.06
N ARG A 120 -6.88 20.18 31.26
CA ARG A 120 -7.83 19.84 30.20
C ARG A 120 -8.66 18.63 30.60
N LEU A 121 -9.95 18.71 30.30
CA LEU A 121 -10.89 17.61 30.42
C LEU A 121 -11.25 17.09 29.04
N VAL A 122 -11.54 15.80 28.97
CA VAL A 122 -12.00 15.08 27.77
C VAL A 122 -13.49 14.82 27.94
N LEU A 123 -14.30 15.26 26.97
CA LEU A 123 -15.74 14.99 26.91
C LEU A 123 -16.00 13.60 26.34
N ALA A 124 -16.72 12.75 27.08
CA ALA A 124 -16.95 11.34 26.72
C ALA A 124 -17.56 11.16 25.32
N ASP A 125 -18.70 11.81 25.04
CA ASP A 125 -19.46 11.56 23.81
C ASP A 125 -18.67 11.96 22.55
N SER A 126 -18.07 13.15 22.59
CA SER A 126 -17.22 13.66 21.52
C SER A 126 -16.01 12.75 21.30
N TYR A 127 -15.39 12.29 22.39
CA TYR A 127 -14.25 11.39 22.33
C TYR A 127 -14.61 10.02 21.77
N ALA A 128 -15.69 9.40 22.22
CA ALA A 128 -16.16 8.10 21.74
C ALA A 128 -16.38 8.07 20.22
N LYS A 129 -17.05 9.09 19.69
CA LYS A 129 -17.25 9.26 18.24
C LYS A 129 -15.94 9.32 17.46
N GLN A 130 -14.91 9.96 18.02
CA GLN A 130 -13.61 10.03 17.37
C GLN A 130 -12.84 8.70 17.47
N MET A 131 -13.06 7.92 18.54
CA MET A 131 -12.40 6.62 18.72
C MET A 131 -12.87 5.55 17.75
N GLU A 132 -14.16 5.55 17.36
CA GLU A 132 -14.65 4.67 16.28
C GLU A 132 -13.82 4.84 15.00
N ASN A 133 -13.63 6.10 14.56
CA ASN A 133 -12.83 6.43 13.38
C ASN A 133 -11.33 6.08 13.53
N LEU A 134 -10.80 6.15 14.75
CA LEU A 134 -9.41 5.78 15.03
C LEU A 134 -9.22 4.26 14.95
N ILE A 135 -10.18 3.50 15.46
CA ILE A 135 -10.21 2.03 15.40
C ILE A 135 -10.25 1.58 13.94
N ASP A 136 -11.10 2.18 13.10
CA ASP A 136 -11.14 1.87 11.67
C ASP A 136 -9.78 2.11 11.02
N SER A 137 -9.13 3.24 11.32
CA SER A 137 -7.80 3.56 10.80
C SER A 137 -6.76 2.53 11.25
N GLN A 138 -6.79 2.10 12.52
CA GLN A 138 -5.92 1.04 13.06
C GLN A 138 -6.12 -0.29 12.31
N LEU A 139 -7.37 -0.72 12.12
CA LEU A 139 -7.69 -1.97 11.41
C LEU A 139 -7.19 -1.95 9.97
N GLN A 140 -7.29 -0.80 9.28
CA GLN A 140 -6.72 -0.65 7.94
C GLN A 140 -5.19 -0.89 7.94
N PHE A 141 -4.46 -0.37 8.92
CA PHE A 141 -3.02 -0.66 9.03
C PHE A 141 -2.71 -2.14 9.26
N GLN A 142 -3.55 -2.87 9.98
CA GLN A 142 -3.42 -4.34 10.10
C GLN A 142 -3.67 -5.03 8.74
N LEU A 143 -4.72 -4.65 8.02
CA LEU A 143 -5.06 -5.20 6.71
C LEU A 143 -3.92 -4.98 5.70
N PHE A 144 -3.31 -3.79 5.67
CA PHE A 144 -2.17 -3.51 4.81
C PHE A 144 -0.99 -4.46 5.08
N GLN A 145 -0.68 -4.74 6.34
CA GLN A 145 0.36 -5.70 6.69
C GLN A 145 0.03 -7.11 6.16
N HIS A 146 -1.23 -7.54 6.29
CA HIS A 146 -1.67 -8.84 5.77
C HIS A 146 -1.55 -8.91 4.25
N GLN A 147 -2.01 -7.89 3.53
CA GLN A 147 -1.93 -7.82 2.07
C GLN A 147 -0.48 -7.86 1.57
N ILE A 148 0.42 -7.12 2.22
CA ILE A 148 1.85 -7.11 1.87
C ILE A 148 2.49 -8.47 2.13
N LYS A 149 2.20 -9.10 3.28
CA LYS A 149 2.71 -10.44 3.62
C LYS A 149 2.20 -11.51 2.65
N ALA A 150 0.96 -11.39 2.18
CA ALA A 150 0.36 -12.32 1.23
C ALA A 150 0.95 -12.21 -0.19
N SER A 151 1.57 -11.07 -0.54
CA SER A 151 2.04 -10.77 -1.89
C SER A 151 3.54 -10.40 -1.95
N PRO A 152 4.46 -11.28 -1.54
CA PRO A 152 5.88 -10.96 -1.46
C PRO A 152 6.51 -10.61 -2.83
N GLU A 153 5.98 -11.15 -3.93
CA GLU A 153 6.43 -10.84 -5.29
C GLU A 153 6.12 -9.40 -5.72
N ILE A 154 5.04 -8.82 -5.19
CA ILE A 154 4.60 -7.46 -5.48
C ILE A 154 5.38 -6.46 -4.61
N TYR A 155 5.75 -6.85 -3.39
CA TYR A 155 6.43 -5.99 -2.42
C TYR A 155 7.80 -6.56 -2.04
N PRO A 156 8.81 -6.51 -2.94
CA PRO A 156 10.14 -6.98 -2.64
C PRO A 156 10.78 -6.14 -1.52
N LYS A 157 11.57 -6.78 -0.64
CA LYS A 157 12.27 -6.12 0.48
C LYS A 157 11.32 -5.38 1.44
N SER A 158 10.11 -5.89 1.64
CA SER A 158 9.06 -5.28 2.46
C SER A 158 9.29 -5.33 3.98
N LYS A 159 10.42 -5.88 4.48
CA LYS A 159 10.70 -5.99 5.92
C LYS A 159 10.57 -4.65 6.65
N ASN A 160 11.27 -3.62 6.16
CA ASN A 160 11.23 -2.29 6.77
C ASN A 160 9.85 -1.62 6.64
N LEU A 161 9.11 -1.92 5.56
CA LEU A 161 7.74 -1.45 5.37
C LEU A 161 6.81 -2.07 6.44
N LEU A 162 6.89 -3.39 6.63
CA LEU A 162 6.10 -4.12 7.61
C LEU A 162 6.40 -3.67 9.04
N GLU A 163 7.68 -3.44 9.38
CA GLU A 163 8.08 -2.91 10.69
C GLU A 163 7.52 -1.49 10.92
N ALA A 164 7.52 -0.62 9.89
CA ALA A 164 6.96 0.71 10.00
C ALA A 164 5.43 0.68 10.17
N LEU A 165 4.72 -0.18 9.42
CA LEU A 165 3.27 -0.38 9.56
C LEU A 165 2.90 -0.94 10.93
N ASP A 166 3.67 -1.90 11.45
CA ASP A 166 3.48 -2.49 12.78
C ASP A 166 3.64 -1.44 13.89
N LYS A 167 4.64 -0.55 13.79
CA LYS A 167 4.80 0.55 14.76
C LYS A 167 3.63 1.52 14.75
N ILE A 168 3.13 1.90 13.57
CA ILE A 168 1.94 2.76 13.44
C ILE A 168 0.72 2.07 14.07
N GLU A 169 0.50 0.80 13.74
CA GLU A 169 -0.62 0.02 14.27
C GLU A 169 -0.57 -0.07 15.79
N LYS A 170 0.58 -0.42 16.37
CA LYS A 170 0.78 -0.50 17.83
C LYS A 170 0.59 0.85 18.51
N TYR A 171 1.05 1.92 17.88
CA TYR A 171 0.85 3.27 18.39
C TYR A 171 -0.65 3.62 18.49
N LEU A 172 -1.42 3.35 17.43
CA LEU A 172 -2.87 3.56 17.43
C LEU A 172 -3.58 2.62 18.42
N SER A 173 -3.16 1.35 18.47
CA SER A 173 -3.70 0.32 19.37
C SER A 173 -3.55 0.70 20.84
N ARG A 174 -2.45 1.36 21.22
CA ARG A 174 -2.25 1.90 22.58
C ARG A 174 -3.36 2.88 22.96
N ILE A 175 -3.74 3.77 22.06
CA ILE A 175 -4.77 4.80 22.28
C ILE A 175 -6.16 4.17 22.34
N THR A 176 -6.47 3.26 21.41
CA THR A 176 -7.79 2.59 21.34
C THR A 176 -7.99 1.61 22.50
N THR A 177 -6.92 0.98 22.99
CA THR A 177 -6.94 0.13 24.18
C THR A 177 -7.14 0.96 25.45
N GLU A 178 -6.45 2.09 25.59
CA GLU A 178 -6.67 3.03 26.70
C GLU A 178 -8.13 3.50 26.74
N PHE A 179 -8.69 3.90 25.59
CA PHE A 179 -10.12 4.22 25.48
C PHE A 179 -11.01 3.09 26.00
N ARG A 180 -10.82 1.86 25.52
CA ARG A 180 -11.65 0.71 25.91
C ARG A 180 -11.62 0.46 27.42
N ASN A 181 -10.46 0.60 28.04
CA ASN A 181 -10.27 0.35 29.47
C ASN A 181 -10.82 1.49 30.33
N GLU A 182 -10.65 2.74 29.89
CA GLU A 182 -10.90 3.91 30.72
C GLU A 182 -12.26 4.58 30.47
N PHE A 183 -12.97 4.26 29.39
CA PHE A 183 -14.22 4.94 29.02
C PHE A 183 -15.30 4.85 30.11
N ARG A 184 -15.40 3.70 30.80
CA ARG A 184 -16.36 3.50 31.91
C ARG A 184 -16.06 4.35 33.14
N ASN A 185 -14.85 4.89 33.23
CA ASN A 185 -14.38 5.68 34.38
C ASN A 185 -14.62 7.19 34.19
N PHE A 186 -15.27 7.62 33.10
CA PHE A 186 -15.70 9.02 32.92
C PHE A 186 -16.84 9.33 33.91
N LYS A 187 -16.83 10.53 34.50
CA LYS A 187 -17.76 10.93 35.58
C LYS A 187 -18.31 12.33 35.36
N GLY A 188 -19.46 12.64 35.98
CA GLY A 188 -20.12 13.95 35.93
C GLY A 188 -21.20 14.05 34.85
N GLU A 189 -21.85 15.22 34.79
CA GLU A 189 -22.82 15.61 33.76
C GLU A 189 -22.40 16.96 33.16
N PRO A 190 -21.85 17.00 31.92
CA PRO A 190 -21.58 15.87 31.04
C PRO A 190 -20.42 14.97 31.54
N PRO A 191 -20.34 13.68 31.14
CA PRO A 191 -19.27 12.80 31.56
C PRO A 191 -17.90 13.26 31.03
N VAL A 192 -16.97 13.48 31.96
CA VAL A 192 -15.63 14.01 31.67
C VAL A 192 -14.53 13.21 32.38
N LYS A 193 -13.31 13.34 31.86
CA LYS A 193 -12.09 12.81 32.48
C LYS A 193 -10.90 13.72 32.23
N GLU A 194 -9.97 13.81 33.17
CA GLU A 194 -8.78 14.65 33.02
C GLU A 194 -7.80 14.04 32.00
N LEU A 195 -7.37 14.84 31.01
CA LEU A 195 -6.55 14.37 29.89
C LEU A 195 -5.25 13.68 30.33
N HIS A 196 -4.61 14.17 31.39
CA HIS A 196 -3.34 13.62 31.87
C HIS A 196 -3.46 12.21 32.46
N THR A 197 -4.69 11.77 32.79
CA THR A 197 -4.95 10.38 33.22
C THR A 197 -5.07 9.42 32.03
N LEU A 198 -5.12 9.96 30.81
CA LEU A 198 -5.20 9.25 29.55
C LEU A 198 -3.88 9.46 28.81
N SER A 199 -2.81 8.80 29.26
CA SER A 199 -1.44 8.98 28.78
C SER A 199 -1.27 8.81 27.27
N GLY A 200 -1.96 7.82 26.67
CA GLY A 200 -1.92 7.53 25.25
C GLY A 200 -2.64 8.62 24.46
N LEU A 201 -3.82 9.03 24.92
CA LEU A 201 -4.55 10.15 24.35
C LEU A 201 -3.77 11.46 24.48
N GLU A 202 -3.17 11.71 25.65
CA GLU A 202 -2.36 12.89 25.92
C GLU A 202 -1.20 12.95 24.93
N ASP A 203 -0.39 11.91 24.78
CA ASP A 203 0.67 11.86 23.75
C ASP A 203 0.12 12.06 22.33
N PHE A 204 -1.06 11.50 22.03
CA PHE A 204 -1.68 11.65 20.73
C PHE A 204 -2.11 13.09 20.43
N VAL A 205 -2.72 13.79 21.40
CA VAL A 205 -3.31 15.12 21.20
C VAL A 205 -2.42 16.26 21.67
N TRP A 206 -1.36 16.01 22.42
CA TRP A 206 -0.43 17.07 22.83
C TRP A 206 0.41 17.52 21.63
N SER A 207 0.67 18.82 21.56
CA SER A 207 1.60 19.49 20.62
C SER A 207 1.52 20.99 20.86
N ILE A 208 2.33 21.51 21.78
CA ILE A 208 2.48 22.98 21.87
C ILE A 208 3.94 23.41 22.05
N LYS A 209 4.80 22.78 22.88
CA LYS A 209 6.20 23.27 23.08
C LYS A 209 7.29 22.24 23.44
N ASP A 210 6.96 20.97 23.69
CA ASP A 210 7.94 19.89 23.90
C ASP A 210 7.95 18.99 22.67
N PRO A 211 9.07 18.33 22.34
CA PRO A 211 9.11 17.43 21.19
C PRO A 211 8.06 16.33 21.41
N ASP A 212 7.01 16.28 20.57
CA ASP A 212 5.99 15.22 20.59
C ASP A 212 6.68 13.87 20.31
N ILE A 213 7.25 13.21 21.32
CA ILE A 213 8.15 12.07 21.10
C ILE A 213 7.36 10.91 20.48
N GLY A 214 6.21 10.54 21.04
CA GLY A 214 5.43 9.40 20.55
C GLY A 214 4.81 9.67 19.18
N PHE A 215 3.98 10.70 19.04
CA PHE A 215 3.32 10.99 17.75
C PHE A 215 4.29 11.27 16.59
N ASN A 216 5.41 11.95 16.84
CA ASN A 216 6.39 12.16 15.77
C ASN A 216 7.19 10.88 15.49
N THR A 217 7.65 10.15 16.51
CA THR A 217 8.56 9.01 16.32
C THR A 217 7.85 7.74 15.87
N ASP A 218 6.73 7.41 16.49
CA ASP A 218 6.03 6.14 16.30
C ASP A 218 4.95 6.21 15.22
N PHE A 219 4.49 7.42 14.88
CA PHE A 219 3.47 7.63 13.84
C PHE A 219 4.02 8.35 12.60
N LYS A 220 4.43 9.63 12.70
CA LYS A 220 4.87 10.40 11.52
C LYS A 220 6.16 9.88 10.88
N ASN A 221 7.18 9.58 11.67
CA ASN A 221 8.47 9.13 11.14
C ASN A 221 8.33 7.75 10.48
N GLN A 222 7.52 6.88 11.06
CA GLN A 222 7.19 5.59 10.45
C GLN A 222 6.43 5.77 9.13
N PHE A 223 5.49 6.72 9.08
CA PHE A 223 4.82 7.05 7.83
C PHE A 223 5.79 7.57 6.77
N SER A 224 6.77 8.41 7.13
CA SER A 224 7.82 8.85 6.20
C SER A 224 8.62 7.67 5.63
N THR A 225 8.93 6.66 6.45
CA THR A 225 9.57 5.41 6.01
C THR A 225 8.71 4.69 4.97
N ILE A 226 7.40 4.62 5.19
CA ILE A 226 6.46 3.99 4.25
C ILE A 226 6.42 4.76 2.92
N ILE A 227 6.33 6.09 2.96
CA ILE A 227 6.34 6.92 1.76
C ILE A 227 7.61 6.69 0.94
N LYS A 228 8.79 6.68 1.59
CA LYS A 228 10.07 6.43 0.93
C LYS A 228 10.11 5.06 0.26
N PHE A 229 9.54 4.03 0.90
CA PHE A 229 9.44 2.69 0.31
C PHE A 229 8.62 2.72 -0.98
N PHE A 230 7.40 3.26 -0.94
CA PHE A 230 6.52 3.30 -2.10
C PHE A 230 7.06 4.18 -3.23
N GLN A 231 7.67 5.31 -2.91
CA GLN A 231 8.37 6.14 -3.90
C GLN A 231 9.50 5.35 -4.60
N ALA A 232 10.27 4.55 -3.86
CA ALA A 232 11.36 3.77 -4.42
C ALA A 232 10.89 2.66 -5.38
N ILE A 233 9.70 2.10 -5.19
CA ILE A 233 9.17 1.00 -6.03
C ILE A 233 8.23 1.47 -7.15
N ILE A 234 7.55 2.61 -7.00
CA ILE A 234 6.61 3.15 -8.01
C ILE A 234 7.34 4.01 -9.05
N ILE A 235 8.32 4.81 -8.62
CA ILE A 235 9.03 5.77 -9.48
C ILE A 235 10.13 5.08 -10.31
N LYS A 236 10.67 3.95 -9.83
CA LYS A 236 11.60 3.12 -10.59
C LYS A 236 10.88 2.21 -11.59
#